data_AF-A0A392WGL0-F1
#
_entry.id   AF-A0A392WGL0-F1
#
_cell.length_a   1.000
_cell.length_b   1.000
_cell.length_c   1.000
_cell.angle_alpha   90.00
_cell.angle_beta   90.00
_cell.angle_gamma   90.00
#
_symmetry.space_group_name_H-M   'P 1'
#
loop_
_entity.id
_entity.type
_entity.pdbx_description
1 polymer ?
#
loop_
_entity_poly.entity_id
_entity_poly.type
_entity_poly.pdbx_seq_one_letter_code
_entity_poly.pdbx_strand_id
1 'polypeptide(L)' 'SGLEVSVGAQYDEGFLFALDHVRVLFPDLDEQRLAEADAMKKIEDGKLVAYVPPSE' A
#
# COMPACT_ATOMS: atom_id res chain seq x y z
N SER A 1 -22.75 -10.36 -0.63
CA SER A 1 -23.68 -9.57 0.20
C SER A 1 -23.35 -8.08 0.10
N GLY A 2 -24.31 -7.15 0.31
CA GLY A 2 -24.04 -5.70 0.27
C GLY A 2 -23.00 -5.20 1.29
N LEU A 3 -22.69 -6.02 2.31
CA LEU A 3 -21.67 -5.76 3.32
C LEU A 3 -20.23 -5.81 2.76
N GLU A 4 -19.96 -6.72 1.83
CA GLU A 4 -18.61 -6.91 1.25
C GLU A 4 -18.21 -5.73 0.35
N VAL A 5 -19.20 -5.16 -0.36
CA VAL A 5 -19.03 -3.94 -1.18
C VAL A 5 -18.80 -2.71 -0.30
N SER A 6 -19.46 -2.64 0.87
CA SER A 6 -19.30 -1.54 1.83
C SER A 6 -17.92 -1.53 2.48
N VAL A 7 -17.41 -2.71 2.84
CA VAL A 7 -16.10 -2.82 3.51
C VAL A 7 -14.96 -2.51 2.54
N GLY A 8 -15.02 -3.02 1.30
CA GLY A 8 -14.03 -2.71 0.26
C GLY A 8 -13.92 -1.21 -0.03
N ALA A 9 -15.05 -0.52 -0.18
CA ALA A 9 -15.07 0.91 -0.46
C ALA A 9 -14.47 1.76 0.67
N GLN A 10 -14.67 1.37 1.93
CA GLN A 10 -14.09 2.08 3.08
C GLN A 10 -12.57 1.85 3.21
N TYR A 11 -12.08 0.67 2.85
CA TYR A 11 -10.64 0.40 2.78
C TYR A 11 -9.98 1.21 1.66
N ASP A 12 -10.64 1.35 0.52
CA ASP A 12 -10.15 2.14 -0.60
C ASP A 12 -10.06 3.64 -0.23
N GLU A 13 -11.08 4.21 0.41
CA GLU A 13 -11.05 5.61 0.86
C GLU A 13 -9.97 5.86 1.91
N GLY A 14 -9.85 4.99 2.92
CA GLY A 14 -8.82 5.13 3.97
C GLY A 14 -7.40 5.00 3.41
N PHE A 15 -7.20 4.13 2.43
CA PHE A 15 -5.92 3.97 1.74
C PHE A 15 -5.56 5.20 0.91
N LEU A 16 -6.50 5.72 0.11
CA LEU A 16 -6.27 6.94 -0.68
C LEU A 16 -5.96 8.15 0.21
N PHE A 17 -6.66 8.29 1.33
CA PHE A 17 -6.41 9.34 2.30
C PHE A 17 -4.99 9.25 2.91
N ALA A 18 -4.53 8.05 3.24
CA ALA A 18 -3.17 7.84 3.71
C ALA A 18 -2.12 8.20 2.65
N LEU A 19 -2.37 7.90 1.37
CA LEU A 19 -1.48 8.30 0.27
C LEU A 19 -1.39 9.83 0.13
N ASP A 20 -2.51 10.55 0.28
CA ASP A 20 -2.51 12.01 0.24
C ASP A 20 -1.69 12.64 1.38
N HIS A 21 -1.76 12.06 2.59
CA HIS A 21 -0.87 12.46 3.69
C HIS A 21 0.62 12.25 3.35
N VAL A 22 0.97 11.10 2.75
CA VAL A 22 2.35 10.80 2.35
C VAL A 22 2.85 11.81 1.31
N ARG A 23 2.02 12.17 0.33
CA ARG A 23 2.35 13.19 -0.69
C ARG A 23 2.63 14.57 -0.07
N VAL A 24 1.91 14.96 0.98
CA VAL A 24 2.14 16.23 1.69
C VAL A 24 3.43 16.20 2.50
N LEU A 25 3.70 15.10 3.21
CA LEU A 25 4.88 14.97 4.08
C LEU A 25 6.18 14.76 3.31
N PHE A 26 6.09 14.18 2.11
CA PHE A 26 7.23 13.84 1.26
C PHE A 26 6.99 14.39 -0.16
N PRO A 27 7.08 15.72 -0.37
CA PRO A 27 6.74 16.35 -1.65
C PRO A 27 7.66 15.94 -2.82
N ASP A 28 8.86 15.45 -2.52
CA ASP A 28 9.83 14.98 -3.52
C ASP A 28 9.65 13.49 -3.88
N LEU A 29 8.65 12.82 -3.28
CA LEU A 29 8.40 11.40 -3.52
C LEU A 29 7.81 11.21 -4.92
N ASP A 30 8.57 10.59 -5.81
CA ASP A 30 8.10 10.38 -7.17
C ASP A 30 7.05 9.25 -7.25
N GLU A 31 6.09 9.38 -8.18
CA GLU A 31 5.02 8.42 -8.36
C GLU A 31 5.53 7.01 -8.71
N GLN A 32 6.69 6.91 -9.37
CA GLN A 32 7.32 5.65 -9.73
C GLN A 32 7.89 4.93 -8.49
N ARG A 33 8.46 5.66 -7.53
CA ARG A 33 8.91 5.17 -6.22
C ARG A 33 7.74 4.73 -5.37
N LEU A 34 6.60 5.44 -5.44
CA LEU A 34 5.38 5.02 -4.76
C LEU A 34 4.87 3.69 -5.32
N ALA A 35 4.91 3.53 -6.65
CA ALA A 35 4.50 2.29 -7.32
C ALA A 35 5.38 1.09 -6.98
N GLU A 36 6.58 1.29 -6.44
CA GLU A 36 7.44 0.20 -5.98
C GLU A 36 6.95 -0.46 -4.69
N ALA A 37 6.16 0.25 -3.88
CA ALA A 37 5.45 -0.24 -2.70
C ALA A 37 4.28 -1.15 -3.12
N ASP A 38 4.63 -2.19 -3.84
CA ASP A 38 3.77 -3.27 -4.32
C ASP A 38 3.29 -4.09 -3.11
N ALA A 39 1.98 -4.33 -3.03
CA ALA A 39 1.37 -5.13 -1.97
C ALA A 39 1.93 -6.57 -1.91
N MET A 40 2.56 -7.05 -2.99
CA MET A 40 3.24 -8.34 -3.08
C MET A 40 4.68 -8.32 -2.54
N LYS A 41 5.13 -7.19 -1.98
CA LYS A 41 6.45 -7.05 -1.36
C LYS A 41 6.33 -6.84 0.14
N LYS A 42 7.33 -7.32 0.88
CA LYS A 42 7.52 -7.06 2.31
C LYS A 42 8.74 -6.19 2.52
N ILE A 43 8.85 -5.59 3.71
CA ILE A 43 10.02 -4.85 4.15
C ILE A 43 10.91 -5.82 4.94
N GLU A 44 12.14 -6.03 4.48
CA GLU A 44 13.20 -6.73 5.21
C GLU A 44 14.43 -5.83 5.28
N ASP A 45 14.93 -5.57 6.49
CA ASP A 45 16.09 -4.69 6.75
C ASP A 45 16.01 -3.32 6.05
N GLY A 46 14.81 -2.75 5.99
CA GLY A 46 14.56 -1.46 5.35
C GLY A 46 14.48 -1.51 3.82
N LYS A 47 14.46 -2.70 3.21
CA LYS A 47 14.36 -2.90 1.75
C LYS A 47 13.07 -3.62 1.36
N LEU A 48 12.47 -3.20 0.25
CA LEU A 48 11.36 -3.92 -0.37
C LEU A 48 11.88 -5.17 -1.08
N VAL A 49 11.36 -6.33 -0.68
CA VAL A 49 11.67 -7.65 -1.26
C VAL A 49 10.39 -8.40 -1.58
N ALA A 50 10.43 -9.30 -2.55
CA ALA A 50 9.27 -10.11 -2.90
C ALA A 50 8.78 -10.90 -1.68
N TYR A 51 7.47 -10.88 -1.43
CA TYR A 51 6.86 -11.76 -0.45
C TYR A 51 6.92 -13.20 -0.97
N VAL A 52 7.51 -14.09 -0.17
CA VAL A 52 7.48 -15.53 -0.41
C VAL A 52 6.60 -16.13 0.70
N PRO A 53 5.43 -16.70 0.38
CA PRO A 53 4.61 -17.35 1.39
C PRO A 53 5.38 -18.52 2.02
N PRO A 54 5.25 -18.75 3.33
CA PRO A 54 5.86 -19.89 3.98
C PRO A 54 5.38 -21.19 3.31
N SER A 55 6.30 -22.14 3.11
CA SER A 55 5.94 -23.49 2.70
C SER A 55 5.16 -24.16 3.83
N GLU A 56 4.09 -24.89 3.47
CA GLU A 56 3.26 -25.66 4.40
C GLU A 56 4.02 -26.82 5.04
#